data_AF-A0A1I3XDS9-F1
#
_entry.id   AF-A0A1I3XDS9-F1
#
_cell.length_a   1.000
_cell.length_b   1.000
_cell.length_c   1.000
_cell.angle_alpha   90.00
_cell.angle_beta   90.00
_cell.angle_gamma   90.00
#
_symmetry.space_group_name_H-M   'P 1'
#
loop_
_entity.id
_entity.type
_entity.pdbx_description
1 polymer ?
#
loop_
_entity_poly.entity_id
_entity_poly.type
_entity_poly.pdbx_seq_one_letter_code
_entity_poly.pdbx_strand_id
1 'polypeptide(L)'
;MQPLVNQLTTQSDREAVQLLQLLAQSDIDYPQQAQVLTGVAEPILNVQQQAGLARATLAALAEQDPQQAETMQVLLNSAAPQRFDGGTAVFTLAAVVWLLRTHIRIKRNENGQWTVLIENKPPKNSSFDQLIEKIKEIFEQTS
;
A
#
# COMPACT_ATOMS: atom_id res chain seq x y z
N MET A 1 19.73 9.65 14.05
CA MET A 1 18.49 8.93 13.70
C MET A 1 18.54 8.67 12.20
N GLN A 2 18.43 7.42 11.75
CA GLN A 2 18.30 7.14 10.31
C GLN A 2 16.94 7.69 9.84
N PRO A 3 16.84 8.31 8.65
CA PRO A 3 15.57 8.85 8.17
C PRO A 3 14.55 7.71 8.01
N LEU A 4 13.29 7.91 8.42
CA LEU A 4 12.23 6.90 8.46
C LEU A 4 12.09 6.12 7.14
N VAL A 5 12.21 6.80 6.01
CA VAL A 5 12.17 6.18 4.67
C VAL A 5 13.26 5.11 4.49
N ASN A 6 14.45 5.28 5.06
CA ASN A 6 15.51 4.26 5.01
C ASN A 6 15.17 3.03 5.88
N GLN A 7 14.43 3.21 6.98
CA GLN A 7 13.96 2.09 7.80
C GLN A 7 12.83 1.32 7.11
N LEU A 8 11.92 2.02 6.44
CA LEU A 8 10.81 1.41 5.69
C LEU A 8 11.29 0.62 4.47
N THR A 9 12.37 1.06 3.82
CA THR A 9 12.92 0.39 2.63
C THR A 9 13.79 -0.82 2.94
N THR A 10 14.30 -0.94 4.18
CA THR A 10 15.21 -2.02 4.64
C THR A 10 14.55 -3.11 5.47
N GLN A 11 13.26 -2.95 5.79
CA GLN A 11 12.45 -3.98 6.46
C GLN A 11 12.34 -5.27 5.65
N SER A 12 12.16 -6.39 6.34
CA SER A 12 11.86 -7.65 5.68
C SER A 12 10.52 -7.58 4.94
N ASP A 13 10.37 -8.42 3.91
CA ASP A 13 9.16 -8.46 3.09
C ASP A 13 7.89 -8.66 3.94
N ARG A 14 7.98 -9.51 4.97
CA ARG A 14 6.89 -9.76 5.90
C ARG A 14 6.55 -8.52 6.72
N GLU A 15 7.55 -7.86 7.31
CA GLU A 15 7.34 -6.68 8.16
C GLU A 15 6.71 -5.53 7.38
N ALA A 16 7.16 -5.30 6.14
CA ALA A 16 6.61 -4.25 5.30
C ALA A 16 5.11 -4.45 5.01
N VAL A 17 4.72 -5.68 4.64
CA VAL A 17 3.31 -6.02 4.38
C VAL A 17 2.48 -5.91 5.65
N GLN A 18 3.00 -6.37 6.79
CA GLN A 18 2.31 -6.30 8.08
C GLN A 18 2.09 -4.85 8.54
N LEU A 19 3.11 -4.00 8.40
CA LEU A 19 3.00 -2.59 8.78
C LEU A 19 1.95 -1.87 7.94
N LEU A 20 1.93 -2.10 6.62
CA LEU A 20 0.91 -1.56 5.73
C LEU A 20 -0.50 -1.99 6.15
N GLN A 21 -0.68 -3.28 6.42
CA GLN A 21 -1.97 -3.84 6.81
C GLN A 21 -2.44 -3.28 8.16
N LEU A 22 -1.53 -3.12 9.11
CA LEU A 22 -1.83 -2.53 10.42
C LEU A 22 -2.24 -1.07 10.28
N LEU A 23 -1.54 -0.31 9.45
CA LEU A 23 -1.86 1.08 9.15
C LEU A 23 -3.25 1.20 8.51
N ALA A 24 -3.58 0.35 7.54
CA ALA A 24 -4.92 0.34 6.94
C ALA A 24 -6.01 -0.04 7.96
N GLN A 25 -5.77 -1.03 8.82
CA GLN A 25 -6.71 -1.47 9.86
C GLN A 25 -6.90 -0.48 11.01
N SER A 26 -6.02 0.50 11.16
CA SER A 26 -6.21 1.58 12.13
C SER A 26 -7.41 2.48 11.78
N ASP A 27 -7.86 2.45 10.54
CA ASP A 27 -9.04 3.16 10.06
C ASP A 27 -10.28 2.26 10.17
N ILE A 28 -11.30 2.73 10.89
CA ILE A 28 -12.49 1.94 11.25
C ILE A 28 -13.32 1.51 10.03
N ASP A 29 -13.24 2.25 8.92
CA ASP A 29 -14.00 1.99 7.70
C ASP A 29 -13.31 1.00 6.76
N TYR A 30 -12.02 0.72 6.99
CA TYR A 30 -11.22 -0.15 6.12
C TYR A 30 -11.80 -1.56 5.92
N PRO A 31 -12.28 -2.29 6.95
CA PRO A 31 -12.78 -3.66 6.77
C PRO A 31 -13.98 -3.76 5.82
N GLN A 32 -14.85 -2.75 5.81
CA GLN A 32 -16.01 -2.72 4.92
C GLN A 32 -15.57 -2.46 3.47
N GLN A 33 -14.63 -1.53 3.30
CA GLN A 33 -14.11 -1.20 1.97
C GLN A 33 -13.25 -2.32 1.38
N ALA A 34 -12.47 -3.01 2.22
CA ALA A 34 -11.66 -4.14 1.81
C ALA A 34 -12.54 -5.22 1.15
N GLN A 35 -13.70 -5.55 1.73
CA GLN A 35 -14.63 -6.54 1.17
C GLN A 35 -15.11 -6.16 -0.24
N VAL A 36 -15.42 -4.88 -0.48
CA VAL A 36 -15.82 -4.38 -1.80
C VAL A 36 -14.67 -4.51 -2.81
N LEU A 37 -13.44 -4.25 -2.36
CA LEU A 37 -12.24 -4.37 -3.20
C LEU A 37 -11.88 -5.84 -3.50
N THR A 38 -12.14 -6.76 -2.55
CA THR A 38 -11.85 -8.21 -2.70
C THR A 38 -12.80 -8.95 -3.65
N GLY A 39 -13.96 -8.38 -3.97
CA GLY A 39 -14.99 -9.03 -4.78
C GLY A 39 -14.73 -9.01 -6.29
N VAL A 40 -13.62 -8.42 -6.75
CA VAL A 40 -13.35 -8.13 -8.17
C VAL A 40 -12.06 -8.84 -8.59
N ALA A 41 -12.17 -9.86 -9.45
CA ALA A 41 -11.07 -10.72 -9.91
C ALA A 41 -9.71 -10.00 -10.03
N GLU A 42 -8.77 -10.44 -9.20
CA GLU A 42 -7.60 -9.65 -8.79
C GLU A 42 -6.31 -10.04 -9.52
N PRO A 43 -5.33 -9.11 -9.61
CA PRO A 43 -3.97 -9.48 -9.94
C PRO A 43 -3.37 -10.41 -8.87
N ILE A 44 -2.90 -11.58 -9.29
CA ILE A 44 -2.21 -12.53 -8.40
C ILE A 44 -0.80 -11.97 -8.12
N LEU A 45 -0.66 -11.23 -7.01
CA LEU A 45 0.64 -10.71 -6.59
C LEU A 45 1.46 -11.79 -5.90
N ASN A 46 2.68 -12.03 -6.38
CA ASN A 46 3.65 -12.83 -5.65
C ASN A 46 4.18 -12.07 -4.40
N VAL A 47 4.86 -12.79 -3.50
CA VAL A 47 5.35 -12.25 -2.22
C VAL A 47 6.25 -11.02 -2.42
N GLN A 48 7.12 -11.02 -3.43
CA GLN A 48 8.03 -9.92 -3.72
C GLN A 48 7.29 -8.68 -4.23
N GLN A 49 6.28 -8.87 -5.08
CA GLN A 49 5.42 -7.78 -5.57
C GLN A 49 4.64 -7.15 -4.43
N GLN A 50 4.07 -7.95 -3.53
CA GLN A 50 3.36 -7.45 -2.34
C GLN A 50 4.29 -6.63 -1.44
N ALA A 51 5.47 -7.14 -1.13
CA ALA A 51 6.43 -6.45 -0.27
C ALA A 51 6.99 -5.18 -0.91
N GLY A 52 7.30 -5.22 -2.21
CA GLY A 52 7.75 -4.06 -2.95
C GLY A 52 6.69 -2.96 -3.01
N LEU A 53 5.43 -3.34 -3.18
CA LEU A 53 4.29 -2.42 -3.17
C LEU A 53 4.06 -1.83 -1.77
N ALA A 54 4.15 -2.65 -0.72
CA ALA A 54 4.00 -2.18 0.66
C ALA A 54 5.07 -1.16 1.05
N ARG A 55 6.35 -1.44 0.76
CA ARG A 55 7.46 -0.51 1.02
C ARG A 55 7.30 0.81 0.28
N ALA A 56 6.93 0.76 -0.99
CA ALA A 56 6.70 1.97 -1.79
C ALA A 56 5.53 2.81 -1.26
N THR A 57 4.47 2.14 -0.78
CA THR A 57 3.30 2.82 -0.20
C THR A 57 3.66 3.50 1.13
N LEU A 58 4.34 2.78 2.02
CA LEU A 58 4.77 3.33 3.30
C LEU A 58 5.73 4.51 3.12
N ALA A 59 6.68 4.41 2.17
CA ALA A 59 7.59 5.51 1.85
C ALA A 59 6.84 6.75 1.31
N ALA A 60 5.85 6.54 0.42
CA ALA A 60 5.03 7.63 -0.10
C ALA A 60 4.20 8.31 0.99
N LEU A 61 3.60 7.54 1.90
CA LEU A 61 2.83 8.08 3.02
C LEU A 61 3.72 8.88 3.98
N ALA A 62 4.93 8.37 4.28
CA ALA A 62 5.86 9.02 5.19
C ALA A 62 6.33 10.39 4.68
N GLU A 63 6.44 10.55 3.37
CA GLU A 63 6.82 11.82 2.74
C GLU A 63 5.65 12.81 2.62
N GLN A 64 4.42 12.31 2.54
CA GLN A 64 3.24 13.14 2.31
C GLN A 64 2.65 13.74 3.58
N ASP A 65 2.71 13.00 4.69
CA ASP A 65 2.07 13.40 5.94
C ASP A 65 2.97 13.10 7.15
N PRO A 66 3.49 14.14 7.83
CA PRO A 66 4.27 13.99 9.06
C PRO A 66 3.54 13.23 10.18
N GLN A 67 2.21 13.32 10.28
CA GLN A 67 1.45 12.59 11.30
C GLN A 67 1.38 11.09 11.00
N GLN A 68 1.26 10.73 9.72
CA GLN A 68 1.39 9.33 9.26
C GLN A 68 2.82 8.82 9.53
N ALA A 69 3.84 9.64 9.29
CA ALA A 69 5.24 9.30 9.57
C ALA A 69 5.47 8.99 11.06
N GLU A 70 4.94 9.82 11.96
CA GLU A 70 5.01 9.58 13.41
C GLU A 70 4.26 8.30 13.81
N THR A 71 3.07 8.07 13.27
CA THR A 71 2.30 6.85 13.51
C THR A 71 3.07 5.60 13.09
N MET A 72 3.66 5.61 11.88
CA MET A 72 4.49 4.50 11.41
C MET A 72 5.73 4.27 12.29
N GLN A 73 6.35 5.35 12.77
CA GLN A 73 7.49 5.25 13.67
C GLN A 73 7.10 4.65 15.04
N VAL A 74 5.92 4.98 15.56
CA VAL A 74 5.36 4.35 16.77
C VAL A 74 5.08 2.86 16.53
N LEU A 75 4.45 2.51 15.40
CA LEU A 75 4.15 1.11 15.06
C LEU A 75 5.42 0.27 14.89
N LEU A 76 6.49 0.85 14.34
CA LEU A 76 7.78 0.17 14.18
C LEU A 76 8.53 -0.08 15.49
N ASN A 77 8.40 0.85 16.44
CA ASN A 77 9.04 0.72 17.75
C ASN A 77 8.18 -0.06 18.75
N SER A 78 6.90 -0.30 18.42
CA SER A 78 6.01 -1.15 19.20
C SER A 78 6.32 -2.61 18.89
N ALA A 79 6.33 -3.47 19.92
CA ALA A 79 6.55 -4.90 19.73
C ALA A 79 5.55 -5.44 18.69
N ALA A 80 6.07 -6.12 17.65
CA ALA A 80 5.28 -6.59 16.52
C ALA A 80 4.02 -7.33 17.03
N PRO A 81 2.82 -6.97 16.52
CA PRO A 81 1.60 -7.66 16.93
C PRO A 81 1.77 -9.17 16.72
N GLN A 82 1.52 -9.94 17.77
CA GLN A 82 1.57 -11.39 17.69
C GLN A 82 0.45 -11.85 16.76
N ARG A 83 0.86 -12.40 15.61
CA ARG A 83 0.01 -12.95 14.54
C ARG A 83 -0.66 -11.92 13.65
N PHE A 84 0.07 -11.59 12.59
CA PHE A 84 -0.55 -11.41 11.28
C PHE A 84 -0.13 -12.60 10.41
N ASP A 85 -1.04 -13.53 10.18
CA ASP A 85 -0.87 -14.67 9.27
C ASP A 85 -1.06 -14.16 7.85
N GLY A 86 -0.02 -13.48 7.34
CA GLY A 86 0.14 -13.02 5.96
C GLY A 86 -1.16 -12.86 5.19
N GLY A 87 -1.81 -11.69 5.32
CA GLY A 87 -2.99 -11.40 4.51
C GLY A 87 -2.69 -11.66 3.03
N THR A 88 -3.63 -12.28 2.33
CA THR A 88 -3.55 -12.58 0.90
C THR A 88 -3.22 -11.32 0.07
N ALA A 89 -2.68 -11.50 -1.15
CA ALA A 89 -2.36 -10.43 -2.10
C ALA A 89 -3.46 -9.34 -2.18
N VAL A 90 -4.70 -9.80 -2.14
CA VAL A 90 -5.95 -9.07 -2.00
C VAL A 90 -5.89 -7.96 -0.95
N PHE A 91 -5.52 -8.30 0.28
CA PHE A 91 -5.53 -7.36 1.41
C PHE A 91 -4.40 -6.34 1.30
N THR A 92 -3.31 -6.69 0.63
CA THR A 92 -2.22 -5.75 0.35
C THR A 92 -2.68 -4.70 -0.65
N LEU A 93 -3.29 -5.10 -1.78
CA LEU A 93 -3.80 -4.15 -2.77
C LEU A 93 -4.93 -3.27 -2.18
N ALA A 94 -5.85 -3.87 -1.42
CA ALA A 94 -6.92 -3.14 -0.76
C ALA A 94 -6.39 -2.09 0.23
N ALA A 95 -5.36 -2.42 1.01
CA ALA A 95 -4.70 -1.48 1.92
C ALA A 95 -4.07 -0.31 1.16
N VAL A 96 -3.39 -0.57 0.05
CA VAL A 96 -2.79 0.49 -0.80
C VAL A 96 -3.87 1.41 -1.35
N VAL A 97 -4.94 0.86 -1.93
CA VAL A 97 -6.06 1.65 -2.47
C VAL A 97 -6.71 2.49 -1.37
N TRP A 98 -6.89 1.92 -0.18
CA TRP A 98 -7.49 2.62 0.95
C TRP A 98 -6.64 3.80 1.44
N LEU A 99 -5.34 3.55 1.63
CA LEU A 99 -4.42 4.56 2.14
C LEU A 99 -4.17 5.68 1.12
N LEU A 100 -4.27 5.37 -0.18
CA LEU A 100 -4.11 6.33 -1.26
C LEU A 100 -5.44 6.81 -1.84
N ARG A 101 -6.58 6.58 -1.17
CA ARG A 101 -7.93 6.86 -1.71
C ARG A 101 -8.17 8.30 -2.14
N THR A 102 -7.40 9.24 -1.58
CA THR A 102 -7.42 10.66 -1.93
C THR A 102 -6.56 10.97 -3.15
N HIS A 103 -5.62 10.10 -3.52
CA HIS A 103 -4.62 10.32 -4.56
C HIS A 103 -4.88 9.48 -5.81
N ILE A 104 -5.38 8.25 -5.65
CA ILE A 104 -5.63 7.32 -6.75
C ILE A 104 -7.05 6.76 -6.71
N ARG A 105 -7.58 6.47 -7.89
CA ARG A 105 -8.76 5.62 -8.09
C ARG A 105 -8.42 4.49 -9.02
N ILE A 106 -8.71 3.28 -8.59
CA ILE A 106 -8.59 2.08 -9.42
C ILE A 106 -9.98 1.71 -9.92
N LYS A 107 -10.13 1.54 -11.23
CA LYS A 107 -11.40 1.16 -11.87
C LYS A 107 -11.15 0.05 -12.88
N ARG A 108 -12.13 -0.82 -13.05
CA ARG A 108 -12.16 -1.78 -14.15
C ARG A 108 -12.92 -1.16 -15.32
N ASN A 109 -12.31 -1.13 -16.51
CA ASN A 109 -12.96 -0.62 -17.71
C ASN A 109 -13.92 -1.66 -18.31
N GLU A 110 -14.67 -1.26 -19.34
CA GLU A 110 -15.67 -2.11 -20.01
C GLU A 110 -15.05 -3.38 -20.65
N ASN A 111 -13.75 -3.35 -20.95
CA ASN A 111 -13.00 -4.48 -21.49
C ASN A 111 -12.48 -5.43 -20.39
N GLY A 112 -12.83 -5.18 -19.14
CA GLY A 112 -12.38 -5.99 -18.01
C GLY A 112 -10.93 -5.73 -17.59
N GLN A 113 -10.28 -4.69 -18.11
CA GLN A 113 -8.93 -4.29 -17.74
C GLN A 113 -8.95 -3.30 -16.59
N TRP A 114 -7.94 -3.36 -15.74
CA TRP A 114 -7.76 -2.41 -14.64
C TRP A 114 -7.13 -1.11 -15.14
N THR A 115 -7.63 0.02 -14.67
CA THR A 115 -7.14 1.36 -14.99
C THR A 115 -6.93 2.15 -13.71
N VAL A 116 -5.79 2.84 -13.62
CA VAL A 116 -5.39 3.63 -12.45
C VAL A 116 -5.48 5.11 -12.82
N LEU A 117 -6.35 5.84 -12.13
CA LEU A 117 -6.55 7.27 -12.27
C LEU A 117 -5.85 7.99 -11.11
N ILE A 118 -5.10 9.05 -11.39
CA ILE A 118 -4.41 9.86 -10.39
C ILE A 118 -5.16 11.18 -10.26
N GLU A 119 -5.76 11.44 -9.09
CA GLU A 119 -6.66 12.59 -8.89
C GLU A 119 -5.95 13.75 -8.19
N ASN A 120 -5.17 13.47 -7.13
CA ASN A 120 -4.43 14.50 -6.39
C ASN A 120 -2.94 14.18 -6.42
N LYS A 121 -2.21 14.74 -7.38
CA LYS A 121 -0.78 14.45 -7.51
C LYS A 121 0.01 15.17 -6.39
N PRO A 122 0.76 14.46 -5.54
CA PRO A 122 1.66 15.07 -4.56
C PRO A 122 2.83 15.79 -5.26
N PRO A 123 3.64 16.56 -4.51
CA PRO A 123 4.79 17.27 -5.07
C PRO A 123 5.75 16.35 -5.85
N LYS A 124 6.32 16.86 -6.96
CA LYS A 124 7.26 16.14 -7.83
C LYS A 124 8.50 15.67 -7.04
N ASN A 125 9.01 14.47 -7.38
CA ASN A 125 10.23 13.84 -6.84
C ASN A 125 10.05 13.08 -5.52
N SER A 126 8.83 12.61 -5.24
CA SER A 126 8.52 11.82 -4.05
C SER A 126 8.50 10.31 -4.34
N SER A 127 8.63 9.51 -3.29
CA SER A 127 8.39 8.05 -3.28
C SER A 127 7.05 7.66 -3.90
N PHE A 128 6.12 8.61 -4.06
CA PHE A 128 4.87 8.44 -4.77
C PHE A 128 5.02 8.15 -6.27
N ASP A 129 5.95 8.77 -6.98
CA ASP A 129 6.14 8.49 -8.41
C ASP A 129 6.60 7.03 -8.62
N GLN A 130 7.48 6.51 -7.74
CA GLN A 130 7.90 5.10 -7.72
C GLN A 130 6.75 4.14 -7.41
N LEU A 131 5.85 4.54 -6.49
CA LEU A 131 4.66 3.78 -6.16
C LEU A 131 3.68 3.68 -7.34
N ILE A 132 3.47 4.78 -8.07
CA ILE A 132 2.63 4.80 -9.26
C ILE A 132 3.20 3.88 -10.35
N GLU A 133 4.51 3.87 -10.57
CA GLU A 133 5.14 2.97 -11.54
C GLU A 133 4.91 1.50 -11.16
N LYS A 134 5.13 1.12 -9.89
CA LYS A 134 4.86 -0.24 -9.41
C LYS A 134 3.40 -0.65 -9.56
N ILE A 135 2.48 0.25 -9.27
CA ILE A 135 1.05 0.01 -9.44
C ILE A 135 0.74 -0.26 -10.91
N LYS A 136 1.29 0.52 -11.84
CA LYS A 136 1.10 0.29 -13.29
C LYS A 136 1.67 -1.05 -13.74
N GLU A 137 2.89 -1.38 -13.33
CA GLU A 137 3.53 -2.67 -13.65
C GLU A 137 2.66 -3.86 -13.24
N ILE A 138 2.05 -3.80 -12.05
CA ILE A 138 1.14 -4.83 -11.55
C ILE A 138 -0.07 -5.00 -12.48
N PHE A 139 -0.72 -3.90 -12.86
CA PHE A 139 -1.95 -3.97 -13.65
C PHE A 139 -1.69 -4.25 -15.14
N GLU A 140 -0.55 -3.87 -15.67
CA GLU A 140 -0.11 -4.21 -17.03
C GLU A 140 0.25 -5.69 -17.18
N GLN A 141 0.81 -6.32 -16.14
CA GLN A 141 1.15 -7.76 -16.13
C GLN A 141 -0.08 -8.69 -16.05
N THR A 142 -1.28 -8.14 -15.84
CA THR A 142 -2.52 -8.92 -15.68
C THR A 142 -3.45 -8.85 -16.91
N SER A 143 -2.99 -8.25 -18.02
CA SER A 143 -3.71 -8.14 -19.30
C SER A 143 -3.32 -9.21 -20.31
#